data_AF-A0A662HS58-F1
#
_entry.id   AF-A0A662HS58-F1
#
_cell.length_a   1.000
_cell.length_b   1.000
_cell.length_c   1.000
_cell.angle_alpha   90.00
_cell.angle_beta   90.00
_cell.angle_gamma   90.00
#
_symmetry.space_group_name_H-M   'P 1'
#
loop_
_entity.id
_entity.type
_entity.pdbx_description
1 polymer ?
#
loop_
_entity_poly.entity_id
_entity_poly.type
_entity_poly.pdbx_seq_one_letter_code
_entity_poly.pdbx_strand_id
1 'polypeptide(L)'
;LEAENLSRTIKNSVDELLASVEALSRSFSSVEGAVSHAEYALNELGRSKVQLREGEHVVGAFRVKLLGDDKRKGYFYVTSERLIFEEEREEVLKKVLFIATKKRKIREVALEFPIGYVKDASPGRVGFFAGKGVYITLTDGRALTFDMDDYLVDSLIRDINYVLSGEADRDRVDAVPEAGGLKIKVIKCPYCGAPVRVQLVRGLRSVTCEYCGSTIAIQQ
;
A
#
# COMPACT_ATOMS: atom_id res chain seq x y z
N LEU A 1 41.02 -9.87 -43.86
CA LEU A 1 39.63 -10.01 -44.34
C LEU A 1 38.87 -11.17 -43.67
N GLU A 2 39.13 -12.46 -43.93
CA GLU A 2 38.37 -13.56 -43.29
C GLU A 2 38.59 -13.68 -41.77
N ALA A 3 39.84 -13.62 -41.31
CA ALA A 3 40.16 -13.69 -39.88
C ALA A 3 39.60 -12.50 -39.07
N GLU A 4 39.53 -11.32 -39.68
CA GLU A 4 38.94 -10.12 -39.06
C GLU A 4 37.41 -10.22 -38.98
N ASN A 5 36.77 -10.80 -40.01
CA ASN A 5 35.33 -11.07 -39.99
C ASN A 5 34.98 -12.12 -38.94
N LEU A 6 35.78 -13.18 -38.81
CA LEU A 6 35.60 -14.20 -37.78
C LEU A 6 35.80 -13.62 -36.38
N SER A 7 36.85 -12.82 -36.17
CA SER A 7 37.10 -12.14 -34.89
C SER A 7 35.95 -11.20 -34.49
N ARG A 8 35.40 -10.45 -35.46
CA ARG A 8 34.24 -9.58 -35.22
C ARG A 8 32.99 -10.38 -34.84
N THR A 9 32.76 -11.50 -35.52
CA THR A 9 31.61 -12.38 -35.24
C THR A 9 31.71 -12.97 -33.82
N ILE A 10 32.89 -13.48 -33.44
CA ILE A 10 33.14 -14.01 -32.09
C ILE A 10 32.92 -12.92 -31.03
N LYS A 11 33.45 -11.71 -31.25
CA LYS A 11 33.24 -10.58 -30.32
C LYS A 11 31.76 -10.26 -30.14
N ASN A 12 31.01 -10.11 -31.22
CA ASN A 12 29.59 -9.82 -31.15
C ASN A 12 28.83 -10.93 -30.40
N SER A 13 29.12 -12.20 -30.67
CA SER A 13 28.48 -13.31 -29.95
C SER A 13 28.83 -13.33 -28.46
N VAL A 14 30.07 -12.97 -28.10
CA VAL A 14 30.47 -12.84 -26.68
C VAL A 14 29.74 -11.68 -26.02
N ASP A 15 29.64 -10.52 -26.67
CA ASP A 15 28.94 -9.35 -26.14
C ASP A 15 27.44 -9.63 -25.96
N GLU A 16 26.81 -10.34 -26.90
CA GLU A 16 25.40 -10.79 -26.79
C GLU A 16 25.19 -11.77 -25.62
N LEU A 17 26.12 -12.71 -25.42
CA LEU A 17 26.07 -13.64 -24.29
C LEU A 17 26.24 -12.91 -22.95
N LEU A 18 27.17 -11.95 -22.86
CA LEU A 18 27.37 -11.15 -21.65
C LEU A 18 26.12 -10.32 -21.33
N ALA A 19 25.52 -9.66 -22.33
CA ALA A 19 24.28 -8.92 -22.15
C ALA A 19 23.13 -9.82 -21.66
N SER A 20 23.05 -11.05 -22.18
CA SER A 20 22.04 -12.04 -21.77
C SER A 20 22.23 -12.49 -20.31
N VAL A 21 23.48 -12.73 -19.89
CA VAL A 21 23.81 -13.08 -18.50
C VAL A 21 23.49 -11.93 -17.55
N GLU A 22 23.80 -10.68 -17.94
CA GLU A 22 23.42 -9.50 -17.15
C GLU A 22 21.91 -9.37 -17.00
N ALA A 23 21.15 -9.60 -18.07
CA ALA A 23 19.69 -9.57 -18.04
C ALA A 23 19.11 -10.64 -17.10
N LEU A 24 19.67 -11.86 -17.12
CA LEU A 24 19.29 -12.93 -16.19
C LEU A 24 19.61 -12.56 -14.74
N SER A 25 20.80 -12.01 -14.47
CA SER A 25 21.20 -11.56 -13.13
C SER A 25 20.24 -10.51 -12.58
N ARG A 26 19.88 -9.50 -13.39
CA ARG A 26 18.89 -8.48 -13.03
C ARG A 26 17.51 -9.08 -12.75
N SER A 27 17.10 -10.07 -13.55
CA SER A 27 15.82 -10.78 -13.35
C SER A 27 15.80 -11.54 -12.03
N PHE A 28 16.90 -12.23 -11.70
CA PHE A 28 17.03 -12.96 -10.44
C PHE A 28 16.97 -12.00 -9.23
N SER A 29 17.73 -10.90 -9.25
CA SER A 29 17.68 -9.89 -8.19
C SER A 29 16.29 -9.25 -8.04
N SER A 30 15.56 -9.08 -9.15
CA SER A 30 14.18 -8.59 -9.10
C SER A 30 13.24 -9.58 -8.40
N VAL A 31 13.38 -10.88 -8.67
CA VAL A 31 12.57 -11.93 -8.02
C VAL A 31 12.91 -12.03 -6.55
N GLU A 32 14.20 -12.02 -6.19
CA GLU A 32 14.67 -12.03 -4.80
C GLU A 32 14.11 -10.84 -4.01
N GLY A 33 14.12 -9.65 -4.63
CA GLY A 33 13.52 -8.44 -4.05
C GLY A 33 12.00 -8.57 -3.83
N ALA A 34 11.27 -9.12 -4.81
CA ALA A 34 9.83 -9.33 -4.71
C ALA A 34 9.47 -10.35 -3.61
N VAL A 35 10.21 -11.46 -3.52
CA VAL A 35 10.03 -12.46 -2.46
C VAL A 35 10.31 -11.85 -1.09
N SER A 36 11.41 -11.12 -0.95
CA SER A 36 11.78 -10.46 0.31
C SER A 36 10.73 -9.45 0.76
N HIS A 37 10.16 -8.70 -0.18
CA HIS A 37 9.07 -7.74 0.06
C HIS A 37 7.80 -8.44 0.55
N ALA A 38 7.40 -9.53 -0.11
CA ALA A 38 6.24 -10.33 0.29
C ALA A 38 6.43 -10.98 1.67
N GLU A 39 7.60 -11.56 1.93
CA GLU A 39 7.94 -12.15 3.23
C GLU A 39 7.88 -11.10 4.35
N TYR A 40 8.41 -9.89 4.11
CA TYR A 40 8.32 -8.79 5.06
C TYR A 40 6.87 -8.41 5.35
N ALA A 41 6.06 -8.24 4.31
CA ALA A 41 4.65 -7.88 4.44
C ALA A 41 3.85 -8.93 5.24
N LEU A 42 4.06 -10.22 4.95
CA LEU A 42 3.41 -11.32 5.67
C LEU A 42 3.86 -11.41 7.14
N ASN A 43 5.15 -11.21 7.42
CA ASN A 43 5.67 -11.24 8.79
C ASN A 43 5.12 -10.08 9.63
N GLU A 44 5.09 -8.85 9.08
CA GLU A 44 4.52 -7.72 9.81
C GLU A 44 3.00 -7.86 9.97
N LEU A 45 2.28 -8.37 8.97
CA LEU A 45 0.86 -8.69 9.10
C LEU A 45 0.61 -9.73 10.20
N GLY A 46 1.45 -10.76 10.32
CA GLY A 46 1.36 -11.76 11.39
C GLY A 46 1.54 -11.21 12.81
N ARG A 47 2.12 -10.00 12.95
CA ARG A 47 2.28 -9.28 14.22
C ARG A 47 1.24 -8.17 14.42
N SER A 48 0.42 -7.93 13.40
CA SER A 48 -0.54 -6.84 13.34
C SER A 48 -1.86 -7.20 14.04
N LYS A 49 -2.68 -6.18 14.30
CA LYS A 49 -4.11 -6.27 14.61
C LYS A 49 -4.98 -6.14 13.38
N VAL A 50 -4.40 -5.88 12.20
CA VAL A 50 -5.11 -5.87 10.93
C VAL A 50 -5.70 -7.25 10.66
N GLN A 51 -7.00 -7.26 10.38
CA GLN A 51 -7.73 -8.45 9.96
C GLN A 51 -8.12 -8.28 8.50
N LEU A 52 -7.53 -9.08 7.62
CA LEU A 52 -7.92 -9.13 6.21
C LEU A 52 -9.34 -9.67 6.09
N ARG A 53 -10.11 -9.09 5.18
CA ARG A 53 -11.44 -9.55 4.81
C ARG A 53 -11.32 -10.81 3.93
N GLU A 54 -12.41 -11.56 3.81
CA GLU A 54 -12.46 -12.68 2.86
C GLU A 54 -12.12 -12.21 1.44
N GLY A 55 -11.18 -12.91 0.79
CA GLY A 55 -10.64 -12.59 -0.54
C GLY A 55 -9.55 -11.51 -0.57
N GLU A 56 -9.45 -10.69 0.48
CA GLU A 56 -8.44 -9.62 0.60
C GLU A 56 -7.05 -10.22 0.88
N HIS A 57 -6.02 -9.66 0.26
CA HIS A 57 -4.64 -10.06 0.47
C HIS A 57 -3.75 -8.84 0.68
N VAL A 58 -2.68 -9.02 1.46
CA VAL A 58 -1.66 -8.00 1.65
C VAL A 58 -0.75 -7.95 0.42
N VAL A 59 -0.43 -6.73 -0.01
CA VAL A 59 0.48 -6.45 -1.13
C VAL A 59 1.81 -5.93 -0.59
N GLY A 60 1.76 -5.06 0.42
CA GLY A 60 2.96 -4.52 1.05
C GLY A 60 2.71 -4.03 2.48
N ALA A 61 3.80 -3.94 3.25
CA ALA A 61 3.81 -3.32 4.56
C ALA A 61 5.00 -2.37 4.66
N PHE A 62 4.79 -1.21 5.26
CA PHE A 62 5.79 -0.14 5.32
C PHE A 62 5.83 0.46 6.71
N ARG A 63 7.03 0.56 7.30
CA ARG A 63 7.20 1.36 8.50
C ARG A 63 7.15 2.83 8.13
N VAL A 64 6.22 3.57 8.71
CA VAL A 64 6.01 4.99 8.37
C VAL A 64 5.77 5.83 9.62
N LYS A 65 5.87 7.15 9.44
CA LYS A 65 5.36 8.15 10.36
C LYS A 65 4.32 9.00 9.64
N LEU A 66 3.07 8.88 10.06
CA LEU A 66 2.00 9.76 9.61
C LEU A 66 2.24 11.16 10.18
N LEU A 67 2.37 12.14 9.29
CA LEU A 67 2.50 13.55 9.64
C LEU A 67 1.12 14.21 9.75
N GLY A 68 1.04 15.25 10.57
CA GLY A 68 -0.16 15.97 10.97
C GLY A 68 0.11 16.72 12.26
N ASP A 69 -0.95 17.07 13.01
CA ASP A 69 -0.83 17.71 14.32
C ASP A 69 -0.03 16.84 15.30
N ASP A 70 -0.39 15.56 15.37
CA ASP A 70 0.34 14.54 16.10
C ASP A 70 1.10 13.62 15.14
N LYS A 71 2.43 13.64 15.25
CA LYS A 71 3.31 12.78 14.45
C LYS A 71 3.24 11.34 14.98
N ARG A 72 2.51 10.48 14.28
CA ARG A 72 2.22 9.10 14.72
C ARG A 72 3.06 8.09 13.97
N LYS A 73 3.74 7.21 14.69
CA LYS A 73 4.55 6.13 14.10
C LYS A 73 3.70 4.88 13.96
N GLY A 74 3.97 4.08 12.94
CA GLY A 74 3.20 2.87 12.72
C GLY A 74 3.62 2.10 11.49
N TYR A 75 2.70 1.25 11.05
CA TYR A 75 2.82 0.46 9.83
C TYR A 75 1.69 0.84 8.88
N PHE A 76 2.04 1.04 7.62
CA PHE A 76 1.11 1.27 6.54
C PHE A 76 1.04 0.03 5.68
N TYR A 77 -0.15 -0.54 5.56
CA TYR A 77 -0.39 -1.73 4.77
C TYR A 77 -1.13 -1.34 3.49
N VAL A 78 -0.63 -1.85 2.37
CA VAL A 78 -1.33 -1.87 1.10
C VAL A 78 -1.95 -3.24 0.95
N THR A 79 -3.26 -3.31 0.80
CA THR A 79 -3.97 -4.56 0.47
C THR A 79 -4.60 -4.43 -0.92
N SER A 80 -5.12 -5.54 -1.42
CA SER A 80 -5.87 -5.54 -2.69
C SER A 80 -7.14 -4.69 -2.67
N GLU A 81 -7.62 -4.32 -1.48
CA GLU A 81 -8.89 -3.63 -1.26
C GLU A 81 -8.71 -2.24 -0.64
N ARG A 82 -7.79 -2.07 0.30
CA ARG A 82 -7.75 -0.89 1.17
C ARG A 82 -6.34 -0.55 1.62
N LEU A 83 -6.21 0.69 2.04
CA LEU A 83 -5.03 1.21 2.71
C LEU A 83 -5.34 1.27 4.20
N ILE A 84 -4.40 0.78 5.01
CA ILE A 84 -4.58 0.64 6.45
C ILE A 84 -3.35 1.21 7.15
N PHE A 85 -3.55 2.19 8.03
CA PHE A 85 -2.52 2.68 8.93
C PHE A 85 -2.77 2.12 10.34
N GLU A 86 -1.83 1.31 10.81
CA GLU A 86 -1.79 0.79 12.17
C GLU A 86 -0.77 1.58 12.98
N GLU A 87 -1.26 2.34 13.96
CA GLU A 87 -0.43 3.14 14.85
C GLU A 87 0.26 2.24 15.88
N GLU A 88 1.58 2.40 16.04
CA GLU A 88 2.36 1.78 17.10
C GLU A 88 2.68 2.81 18.19
N ARG A 89 2.09 2.64 19.39
CA ARG A 89 2.33 3.51 20.55
C ARG A 89 2.86 2.75 21.77
N GLU A 90 3.53 3.46 22.66
CA GLU A 90 3.98 2.94 23.96
C GLU A 90 3.00 3.35 25.06
N GLU A 91 2.41 2.39 25.77
CA GLU A 91 1.68 2.64 27.01
C GLU A 91 2.56 2.39 28.22
N VAL A 92 2.60 3.34 29.15
CA VAL A 92 3.29 3.20 30.43
C VAL A 92 2.44 2.36 31.37
N LEU A 93 2.91 1.14 31.68
CA LEU A 93 2.25 0.22 32.60
C LEU A 93 2.59 0.50 34.07
N LYS A 94 3.76 1.07 34.35
CA LYS A 94 4.20 1.38 35.73
C LYS A 94 5.07 2.62 35.77
N LYS A 95 4.83 3.48 36.77
CA LYS A 95 5.70 4.60 37.14
C LYS A 95 6.29 4.38 38.53
N VAL A 96 7.54 4.77 38.74
CA VAL A 96 8.20 4.84 40.05
C VAL A 96 8.87 6.22 40.14
N LEU A 97 8.57 7.00 41.18
CA LEU A 97 9.05 8.39 41.33
C LEU A 97 8.91 9.21 40.03
N PHE A 98 7.72 9.19 39.43
CA PHE A 98 7.38 9.85 38.15
C PHE A 98 8.09 9.31 36.88
N ILE A 99 9.00 8.35 37.01
CA ILE A 99 9.72 7.74 35.88
C ILE A 99 8.96 6.49 35.41
N ALA A 100 8.71 6.37 34.11
CA ALA A 100 8.13 5.17 33.50
C ALA A 100 9.13 3.99 33.61
N THR A 101 8.77 2.95 34.35
CA THR A 101 9.63 1.77 34.59
C THR A 101 9.21 0.55 33.79
N LYS A 102 7.95 0.49 33.38
CA LYS A 102 7.44 -0.57 32.50
C LYS A 102 6.58 0.05 31.42
N LYS A 103 6.87 -0.32 30.17
CA LYS A 103 6.11 0.09 28.98
C LYS A 103 5.66 -1.13 28.21
N ARG A 104 4.56 -1.00 27.45
CA ARG A 104 4.08 -2.00 26.50
C ARG A 104 3.84 -1.33 25.16
N LYS A 105 4.31 -1.96 24.08
CA LYS A 105 3.96 -1.57 22.72
C LYS A 105 2.56 -2.05 22.38
N ILE A 106 1.77 -1.17 21.81
CA ILE A 106 0.41 -1.43 21.37
C ILE A 106 0.30 -1.00 19.92
N ARG A 107 -0.39 -1.83 19.15
CA ARG A 107 -0.72 -1.58 17.76
C ARG A 107 -2.23 -1.51 17.61
N GLU A 108 -2.74 -0.45 17.00
CA GLU A 108 -4.17 -0.23 16.76
C GLU A 108 -4.38 0.36 15.36
N VAL A 109 -5.43 -0.10 14.66
CA VAL A 109 -5.81 0.47 13.36
C VAL A 109 -6.35 1.88 13.61
N ALA A 110 -5.62 2.88 13.11
CA ALA A 110 -5.92 4.30 13.31
C ALA A 110 -6.58 4.92 12.08
N LEU A 111 -6.27 4.43 10.88
CA LEU A 111 -6.95 4.84 9.64
C LEU A 111 -7.15 3.63 8.74
N GLU A 112 -8.29 3.60 8.06
CA GLU A 112 -8.61 2.63 7.03
C GLU A 112 -9.49 3.28 5.97
N PHE A 113 -9.18 3.04 4.70
CA PHE A 113 -10.04 3.48 3.60
C PHE A 113 -9.84 2.62 2.34
N PRO A 114 -10.91 2.43 1.52
CA PRO A 114 -10.81 1.76 0.22
C PRO A 114 -9.69 2.34 -0.65
N ILE A 115 -8.92 1.47 -1.30
CA ILE A 115 -7.79 1.90 -2.13
C ILE A 115 -8.25 2.72 -3.33
N GLY A 116 -9.45 2.44 -3.85
CA GLY A 116 -10.02 3.21 -4.96
C GLY A 116 -10.39 4.66 -4.61
N TYR A 117 -10.26 5.08 -3.35
CA TYR A 117 -10.31 6.51 -2.99
C TYR A 117 -8.98 7.23 -3.18
N VAL A 118 -7.89 6.54 -3.48
CA VAL A 118 -6.62 7.20 -3.84
C VAL A 118 -6.78 7.87 -5.19
N LYS A 119 -6.61 9.20 -5.20
CA LYS A 119 -6.56 10.02 -6.41
C LYS A 119 -5.12 10.13 -6.95
N ASP A 120 -4.16 10.31 -6.05
CA ASP A 120 -2.73 10.42 -6.39
C ASP A 120 -1.87 9.92 -5.22
N ALA A 121 -0.73 9.32 -5.55
CA ALA A 121 0.33 8.98 -4.61
C ALA A 121 1.67 9.41 -5.21
N SER A 122 2.32 10.41 -4.60
CA SER A 122 3.51 11.04 -5.16
C SER A 122 4.61 11.23 -4.12
N PRO A 123 5.89 11.17 -4.53
CA PRO A 123 7.00 11.41 -3.63
C PRO A 123 7.08 12.90 -3.28
N GLY A 124 7.63 13.22 -2.11
CA GLY A 124 8.07 14.58 -1.86
C GLY A 124 8.87 14.76 -0.58
N ARG A 125 9.27 16.00 -0.31
CA ARG A 125 10.11 16.33 0.85
C ARG A 125 9.25 16.58 2.07
N VAL A 126 9.52 15.83 3.13
CA VAL A 126 8.74 15.84 4.35
C VAL A 126 9.64 16.02 5.57
N GLY A 127 9.07 16.58 6.65
CA GLY A 127 9.78 16.81 7.90
C GLY A 127 10.76 17.99 7.90
N PHE A 128 11.30 18.29 9.08
CA PHE A 128 12.15 19.47 9.31
C PHE A 128 13.57 19.34 8.75
N PHE A 129 14.04 18.10 8.54
CA PHE A 129 15.38 17.79 8.02
C PHE A 129 15.39 17.40 6.53
N ALA A 130 14.32 17.70 5.78
CA ALA A 130 14.20 17.40 4.35
C ALA A 130 14.33 15.90 3.99
N GLY A 131 13.76 15.00 4.80
CA GLY A 131 13.61 13.59 4.42
C GLY A 131 12.63 13.41 3.25
N LYS A 132 12.64 12.26 2.57
CA LYS A 132 11.59 11.95 1.58
C LYS A 132 10.41 11.24 2.23
N GLY A 133 9.28 11.32 1.56
CA GLY A 133 8.03 10.71 1.99
C GLY A 133 7.05 10.60 0.85
N VAL A 134 5.84 10.16 1.18
CA VAL A 134 4.75 9.99 0.22
C VAL A 134 3.58 10.89 0.62
N TYR A 135 3.08 11.65 -0.36
CA TYR A 135 1.82 12.35 -0.29
C TYR A 135 0.74 11.49 -0.95
N ILE A 136 -0.32 11.17 -0.22
CA ILE A 136 -1.49 10.47 -0.75
C ILE A 136 -2.67 11.43 -0.72
N THR A 137 -3.20 11.76 -1.90
CA THR A 137 -4.40 12.57 -2.03
C THR A 137 -5.60 11.67 -2.28
N LEU A 138 -6.68 11.87 -1.53
CA LEU A 138 -7.93 11.13 -1.68
C LEU A 138 -8.92 11.86 -2.60
N THR A 139 -9.90 11.13 -3.13
CA THR A 139 -10.95 11.69 -4.00
C THR A 139 -11.82 12.74 -3.31
N ASP A 140 -11.92 12.70 -1.98
CA ASP A 140 -12.63 13.68 -1.15
C ASP A 140 -11.79 14.92 -0.78
N GLY A 141 -10.55 15.01 -1.28
CA GLY A 141 -9.64 16.13 -1.05
C GLY A 141 -8.81 16.02 0.23
N ARG A 142 -9.00 14.99 1.07
CA ARG A 142 -8.07 14.73 2.17
C ARG A 142 -6.68 14.40 1.63
N ALA A 143 -5.65 14.87 2.33
CA ALA A 143 -4.27 14.58 2.03
C ALA A 143 -3.61 13.92 3.24
N LEU A 144 -2.97 12.78 3.03
CA LEU A 144 -2.16 12.08 4.01
C LEU A 144 -0.69 12.24 3.63
N THR A 145 0.15 12.53 4.61
CA THR A 145 1.60 12.68 4.40
C THR A 145 2.34 11.69 5.28
N PHE A 146 3.17 10.85 4.67
CA PHE A 146 3.95 9.84 5.36
C PHE A 146 5.44 10.13 5.22
N ASP A 147 6.13 10.22 6.36
CA ASP A 147 7.59 10.25 6.48
C ASP A 147 8.11 8.81 6.62
N MET A 148 9.05 8.43 5.77
CA MET A 148 9.57 7.07 5.66
C MET A 148 10.99 7.08 5.07
N ASP A 149 11.68 5.93 5.13
CA ASP A 149 13.01 5.84 4.53
C ASP A 149 12.96 6.02 3.00
N ASP A 150 13.87 6.82 2.46
CA ASP A 150 13.92 7.19 1.04
C ASP A 150 13.83 5.99 0.07
N TYR A 151 14.45 4.86 0.41
CA TYR A 151 14.48 3.66 -0.45
C TYR A 151 13.13 2.93 -0.51
N LEU A 152 12.19 3.24 0.39
CA LEU A 152 10.85 2.63 0.43
C LEU A 152 9.78 3.45 -0.31
N VAL A 153 10.06 4.73 -0.60
CA VAL A 153 9.11 5.65 -1.23
C VAL A 153 8.58 5.10 -2.55
N ASP A 154 9.50 4.68 -3.43
CA ASP A 154 9.13 4.14 -4.74
C ASP A 154 8.39 2.80 -4.62
N SER A 155 8.73 1.98 -3.62
CA SER A 155 8.05 0.70 -3.37
C SER A 155 6.61 0.91 -2.92
N LEU A 156 6.35 1.85 -2.01
CA LEU A 156 4.97 2.16 -1.58
C LEU A 156 4.11 2.67 -2.74
N ILE A 157 4.64 3.59 -3.55
CA ILE A 157 3.92 4.13 -4.71
C ILE A 157 3.66 3.02 -5.74
N ARG A 158 4.65 2.14 -5.96
CA ARG A 158 4.52 0.98 -6.85
C ARG A 158 3.41 0.04 -6.39
N ASP A 159 3.35 -0.32 -5.11
CA ASP A 159 2.33 -1.21 -4.56
C ASP A 159 0.92 -0.61 -4.69
N ILE A 160 0.77 0.69 -4.43
CA ILE A 160 -0.51 1.39 -4.63
C ILE A 160 -0.93 1.33 -6.11
N ASN A 161 -0.01 1.63 -7.02
CA ASN A 161 -0.28 1.63 -8.46
C ASN A 161 -0.55 0.22 -9.01
N TYR A 162 0.15 -0.79 -8.50
CA TYR A 162 -0.05 -2.20 -8.83
C TYR A 162 -1.48 -2.67 -8.52
N VAL A 163 -2.04 -2.23 -7.39
CA VAL A 163 -3.44 -2.52 -7.06
C VAL A 163 -4.42 -1.67 -7.87
N LEU A 164 -4.18 -0.37 -8.01
CA LEU A 164 -5.07 0.54 -8.76
C LEU A 164 -5.15 0.20 -10.25
N SER A 165 -4.07 -0.31 -10.85
CA SER A 165 -4.03 -0.74 -12.25
C SER A 165 -4.73 -2.10 -12.49
N GLY A 166 -5.19 -2.77 -11.43
CA GLY A 166 -5.72 -4.13 -11.46
C GLY A 166 -4.68 -5.19 -11.80
N GLU A 167 -3.39 -4.87 -11.77
CA GLU A 167 -2.32 -5.84 -12.00
C GLU A 167 -2.29 -6.89 -10.88
N ALA A 168 -2.54 -6.45 -9.65
CA ALA A 168 -2.75 -7.34 -8.49
C ALA A 168 -3.80 -8.45 -8.73
N ASP A 169 -4.85 -8.17 -9.50
CA ASP A 169 -5.87 -9.19 -9.79
C ASP A 169 -5.42 -10.16 -10.87
N ARG A 170 -4.68 -9.67 -11.87
CA ARG A 170 -4.20 -10.47 -13.01
C ARG A 170 -3.15 -11.50 -12.60
N ASP A 171 -2.39 -11.20 -11.55
CA ASP A 171 -1.38 -12.11 -11.01
C ASP A 171 -1.99 -13.23 -10.15
N ARG A 172 -3.31 -13.20 -9.89
CA ARG A 172 -4.00 -14.26 -9.15
C ARG A 172 -4.35 -15.42 -10.07
N VAL A 173 -4.15 -16.63 -9.55
CA VAL A 173 -4.54 -17.89 -10.21
C VAL A 173 -6.06 -17.98 -10.41
N ASP A 174 -6.86 -17.37 -9.52
CA ASP A 174 -8.33 -17.38 -9.54
C ASP A 174 -8.93 -16.00 -9.88
N ALA A 175 -8.31 -15.24 -10.78
CA ALA A 175 -8.68 -13.86 -11.07
C ALA A 175 -10.17 -13.68 -11.48
N VAL A 176 -10.95 -13.01 -10.64
CA VAL A 176 -12.16 -12.29 -11.06
C VAL A 176 -11.78 -10.81 -11.08
N PRO A 177 -11.70 -10.16 -12.25
CA PRO A 177 -11.28 -8.76 -12.32
C PRO A 177 -12.28 -7.85 -11.60
N GLU A 178 -11.87 -7.23 -10.48
CA GLU A 178 -12.59 -6.09 -9.94
C GLU A 178 -12.15 -4.84 -10.70
N ALA A 179 -12.96 -4.43 -11.68
CA ALA A 179 -12.67 -3.25 -12.48
C ALA A 179 -12.64 -1.99 -11.58
N GLY A 180 -11.43 -1.50 -11.31
CA GLY A 180 -11.16 -0.26 -10.61
C GLY A 180 -11.61 0.95 -11.44
N GLY A 181 -12.73 1.55 -11.06
CA GLY A 181 -13.19 2.80 -11.64
C GLY A 181 -14.20 3.47 -10.74
N LEU A 182 -14.06 4.78 -10.57
CA LEU A 182 -15.01 5.59 -9.82
C LEU A 182 -16.36 5.61 -10.56
N LYS A 183 -17.40 5.00 -9.97
CA LYS A 183 -18.78 5.07 -10.48
C LYS A 183 -19.67 5.72 -9.43
N ILE A 184 -20.43 6.73 -9.82
CA ILE A 184 -21.38 7.37 -8.89
C ILE A 184 -22.75 6.69 -9.05
N LYS A 185 -23.27 6.13 -7.95
CA LYS A 185 -24.60 5.51 -7.89
C LYS A 185 -25.43 6.14 -6.77
N VAL A 186 -26.71 6.37 -7.02
CA VAL A 186 -27.66 6.72 -5.96
C VAL A 186 -28.34 5.45 -5.47
N ILE A 187 -28.24 5.15 -4.18
CA ILE A 187 -28.91 4.03 -3.54
C ILE A 187 -29.92 4.55 -2.51
N LYS A 188 -30.98 3.79 -2.27
CA LYS A 188 -31.94 4.11 -1.21
C LYS A 188 -31.44 3.52 0.11
N CYS A 189 -31.32 4.33 1.15
CA CYS A 189 -30.96 3.84 2.48
C CYS A 189 -32.03 2.86 2.99
N PRO A 190 -31.68 1.62 3.37
CA PRO A 190 -32.66 0.64 3.85
C PRO A 190 -33.22 0.99 5.23
N TYR A 191 -32.57 1.89 5.97
CA TYR A 191 -32.96 2.25 7.34
C TYR A 191 -33.88 3.48 7.40
N CYS A 192 -33.63 4.51 6.58
CA CYS A 192 -34.40 5.77 6.60
C CYS A 192 -35.07 6.13 5.28
N GLY A 193 -34.80 5.38 4.20
CA GLY A 193 -35.36 5.64 2.87
C GLY A 193 -34.75 6.81 2.09
N ALA A 194 -33.78 7.53 2.67
CA ALA A 194 -33.14 8.66 2.00
C ALA A 194 -32.27 8.24 0.79
N PRO A 195 -32.17 9.06 -0.26
CA PRO A 195 -31.28 8.81 -1.40
C PRO A 195 -29.83 9.13 -1.02
N VAL A 196 -28.97 8.12 -0.96
CA VAL A 196 -27.54 8.25 -0.64
C VAL A 196 -26.72 8.20 -1.91
N ARG A 197 -25.89 9.23 -2.15
CA ARG A 197 -24.91 9.23 -3.25
C ARG A 197 -23.67 8.45 -2.83
N VAL A 198 -23.33 7.41 -3.59
CA VAL A 198 -22.21 6.52 -3.30
C VAL A 198 -21.22 6.55 -4.45
N GLN A 199 -19.95 6.80 -4.12
CA GLN A 199 -18.82 6.64 -5.01
C GLN A 199 -18.36 5.18 -4.96
N LEU A 200 -18.89 4.34 -5.84
CA LEU A 200 -18.44 2.96 -5.98
C LEU A 200 -17.01 2.97 -6.48
N VAL A 201 -16.10 2.49 -5.63
CA VAL A 201 -14.66 2.38 -5.88
C VAL A 201 -14.18 1.02 -5.41
N ARG A 202 -13.03 0.58 -5.91
CA ARG A 202 -12.35 -0.64 -5.48
C ARG A 202 -12.17 -0.67 -3.95
N GLY A 203 -12.56 -1.77 -3.31
CA GLY A 203 -12.48 -1.94 -1.85
C GLY A 203 -13.63 -1.42 -1.01
N LEU A 204 -14.62 -0.75 -1.61
CA LEU A 204 -15.75 -0.18 -0.89
C LEU A 204 -16.80 -1.26 -0.57
N ARG A 205 -16.81 -1.75 0.68
CA ARG A 205 -17.82 -2.71 1.17
C ARG A 205 -18.99 -2.08 1.93
N SER A 206 -18.87 -0.84 2.37
CA SER A 206 -19.95 -0.15 3.07
C SER A 206 -19.82 1.36 2.99
N VAL A 207 -20.93 2.06 3.20
CA VAL A 207 -21.00 3.52 3.25
C VAL A 207 -21.89 3.98 4.40
N THR A 208 -21.52 5.08 5.06
CA THR A 208 -22.36 5.69 6.09
C THR A 208 -23.41 6.59 5.46
N CYS A 209 -24.67 6.42 5.84
CA CYS A 209 -25.75 7.30 5.40
C CYS A 209 -25.59 8.70 6.01
N GLU A 210 -25.45 9.73 5.18
CA GLU A 210 -25.33 11.14 5.62
C GLU A 210 -26.58 11.67 6.35
N TYR A 211 -27.73 11.01 6.20
CA TYR A 211 -29.00 11.44 6.80
C TYR A 211 -29.26 10.82 8.17
N CYS A 212 -29.03 9.52 8.34
CA CYS A 212 -29.38 8.81 9.58
C CYS A 212 -28.18 8.15 10.28
N GLY A 213 -26.98 8.25 9.72
CA GLY A 213 -25.75 7.69 10.29
C GLY A 213 -25.62 6.17 10.20
N SER A 214 -26.60 5.46 9.62
CA SER A 214 -26.55 4.01 9.48
C SER A 214 -25.52 3.56 8.45
N THR A 215 -24.82 2.46 8.74
CA THR A 215 -23.90 1.81 7.80
C THR A 215 -24.66 0.93 6.81
N ILE A 216 -24.52 1.22 5.53
CA ILE A 216 -25.16 0.48 4.43
C ILE A 216 -24.10 -0.43 3.81
N ALA A 217 -24.36 -1.74 3.76
CA ALA A 217 -23.51 -2.68 3.04
C ALA A 217 -23.62 -2.45 1.52
N ILE A 218 -22.49 -2.43 0.85
CA ILE A 218 -22.37 -2.35 -0.61
C ILE A 218 -21.97 -3.74 -1.11
N GLN A 219 -22.85 -4.37 -1.88
CA GLN A 219 -22.48 -5.54 -2.66
C GLN A 219 -21.79 -5.03 -3.93
N GLN A 220 -20.52 -5.41 -4.11
CA GLN A 220 -19.77 -5.21 -5.34
C GLN A 220 -19.82 -6.48 -6.16
#